data_AF-A0A8X6YN39-F1
#
_entry.id   AF-A0A8X6YN39-F1
#
_cell.length_a   1.000
_cell.length_b   1.000
_cell.length_c   1.000
_cell.angle_alpha   90.00
_cell.angle_beta   90.00
_cell.angle_gamma   90.00
#
_symmetry.space_group_name_H-M   'P 1'
#
loop_
_entity.id
_entity.type
_entity.pdbx_description
1 polymer ?
#
loop_
_entity_poly.entity_id
_entity_poly.type
_entity_poly.pdbx_seq_one_letter_code
_entity_poly.pdbx_strand_id
1 'polypeptide(L)'
;MNKLLNLEPLRNSSNIRALRRLYDDLEINIRSLESLNVVSGTYGQLLCPILLKLIPEDISLEYNRKRKSNSEFDVSELVNFIKTEVECRENTKLLHTPNNYSQEADEFKLDLSSLIDSLKQVKNTKRSVLRISSKLFDPIGYIAVFTIRIKIILQEIWEGGFDWDEELGKNLRTKWEKWCKEVHSLVELSIQRYYFKADEANEEFNEYQIVIFCDASERAYGAIAYIRYKTNSDFHVNFVSTKARVAPLKKLSLPRLELLATLIGSRLLETLRKVFKITNNYIMFSDLTVALSWIRGYAKQWKPFVSNRVLLFVFYCIYLK
;
A
#
# COMPACT_ATOMS: atom_id res chain seq x y z
N MET A 1 18.25 14.23 35.97
CA MET A 1 19.14 15.17 35.27
C MET A 1 20.50 14.55 34.92
N ASN A 2 21.27 13.95 35.85
CA ASN A 2 22.56 13.30 35.53
C ASN A 2 22.54 12.24 34.42
N LYS A 3 21.44 11.48 34.28
CA LYS A 3 21.27 10.51 33.18
C LYS A 3 21.12 11.15 31.80
N LEU A 4 20.50 12.33 31.71
CA LEU A 4 20.36 13.10 30.47
C LEU A 4 21.68 13.74 30.03
N LEU A 5 22.56 14.03 30.99
CA LEU A 5 23.89 14.62 30.74
C LEU A 5 24.92 13.58 30.28
N ASN A 6 24.67 12.29 30.52
CA ASN A 6 25.58 11.18 30.20
C ASN A 6 25.14 10.34 29.00
N LEU A 7 24.24 10.85 28.15
CA LEU A 7 23.82 10.14 26.95
C LEU A 7 24.95 10.13 25.92
N GLU A 8 25.07 9.02 25.17
CA GLU A 8 26.10 8.90 24.13
C GLU A 8 25.76 9.76 22.90
N PRO A 9 26.71 10.54 22.37
CA PRO A 9 26.46 11.37 21.19
C PRO A 9 26.31 10.52 19.93
N LEU A 10 25.24 10.76 19.18
CA LEU A 10 25.01 10.14 17.89
C LEU A 10 25.83 10.85 16.81
N ARG A 11 26.82 10.14 16.24
CA ARG A 11 27.67 10.67 15.17
C ARG A 11 27.11 10.45 13.77
N ASN A 12 26.14 9.54 13.60
CA ASN A 12 25.65 9.14 12.30
C ASN A 12 24.12 9.23 12.23
N SER A 13 23.62 10.11 11.38
CA SER A 13 22.19 10.37 11.22
C SER A 13 21.44 9.26 10.48
N SER A 14 22.15 8.38 9.76
CA SER A 14 21.55 7.22 9.06
C SER A 14 21.13 6.07 9.99
N ASN A 15 21.61 6.06 11.24
CA ASN A 15 21.31 5.00 12.21
C ASN A 15 20.01 5.26 12.97
N ILE A 16 18.88 4.96 12.32
CA ILE A 16 17.52 5.14 12.86
C ILE A 16 17.32 4.41 14.20
N ARG A 17 17.88 3.20 14.37
CA ARG A 17 17.71 2.45 15.63
C ARG A 17 18.36 3.15 16.81
N ALA A 18 19.52 3.77 16.59
CA ALA A 18 20.21 4.54 17.61
C ALA A 18 19.48 5.86 17.91
N LEU A 19 18.93 6.52 16.87
CA LEU A 19 18.10 7.72 17.03
C LEU A 19 16.80 7.44 17.79
N ARG A 20 16.15 6.28 17.53
CA ARG A 20 14.96 5.84 18.27
C ARG A 20 15.26 5.58 19.74
N ARG A 21 16.35 4.89 20.04
CA ARG A 21 16.79 4.67 21.44
C ARG A 21 17.05 5.97 22.18
N LEU A 22 17.74 6.92 21.52
CA LEU A 22 17.97 8.24 22.10
C LEU A 22 16.64 8.96 22.40
N TYR A 23 15.68 8.92 21.47
CA TYR A 23 14.35 9.48 21.70
C TYR A 23 13.62 8.83 22.89
N ASP A 24 13.58 7.49 22.93
CA ASP A 24 12.91 6.76 24.01
C ASP A 24 13.56 7.08 25.37
N ASP A 25 14.90 7.16 25.44
CA ASP A 25 15.63 7.54 26.65
C ASP A 25 15.35 8.99 27.07
N LEU A 26 15.25 9.93 26.13
CA LEU A 26 14.90 11.32 26.42
C LEU A 26 13.46 11.42 26.96
N GLU A 27 12.51 10.74 26.32
CA GLU A 27 11.11 10.77 26.73
C GLU A 27 10.91 10.16 28.12
N ILE A 28 11.55 9.03 28.42
CA ILE A 28 11.49 8.38 29.74
C ILE A 28 12.04 9.33 30.82
N ASN A 29 13.19 9.95 30.57
CA ASN A 29 13.81 10.82 31.56
C ASN A 29 13.02 12.12 31.77
N ILE A 30 12.40 12.68 30.72
CA ILE A 30 11.56 13.88 30.84
C ILE A 30 10.27 13.57 31.60
N ARG A 31 9.58 12.48 31.27
CA ARG A 31 8.39 12.03 32.03
C ARG A 31 8.70 11.77 33.50
N SER A 32 9.87 11.22 33.81
CA SER A 32 10.29 11.05 35.21
C SER A 32 10.54 12.38 35.93
N LEU A 33 11.06 13.42 35.25
CA LEU A 33 11.19 14.76 35.81
C LEU A 33 9.85 15.46 36.00
N GLU A 34 8.91 15.29 35.07
CA GLU A 34 7.54 15.79 35.18
C GLU A 34 6.81 15.15 36.37
N SER A 35 7.02 13.85 36.61
CA SER A 35 6.46 13.15 37.78
C SER A 35 7.01 13.66 39.12
N LEU A 36 8.16 14.33 39.10
CA LEU A 36 8.77 15.02 40.25
C LEU A 36 8.33 16.50 40.35
N ASN A 37 7.28 16.90 39.63
CA ASN A 37 6.75 18.27 39.54
C ASN A 37 7.75 19.31 39.00
N VAL A 38 8.74 18.89 38.21
CA VAL A 38 9.66 19.82 37.54
C VAL A 38 9.09 20.21 36.17
N VAL A 39 8.69 21.48 36.03
CA VAL A 39 8.11 22.01 34.78
C VAL A 39 9.17 22.10 33.68
N SER A 40 8.81 21.67 32.46
CA SER A 40 9.69 21.59 31.27
C SER A 40 10.35 22.91 30.88
N GLY A 41 9.67 24.03 31.10
CA GLY A 41 10.21 25.37 30.85
C GLY A 41 11.41 25.75 31.75
N THR A 42 11.52 25.19 32.95
CA THR A 42 12.53 25.62 33.94
C THR A 42 13.93 25.10 33.63
N TYR A 43 14.05 23.97 32.94
CA TYR A 43 15.32 23.35 32.58
C TYR A 43 15.62 23.36 31.08
N GLY A 44 14.71 23.86 30.24
CA GLY A 44 14.87 23.87 28.80
C GLY A 44 16.03 24.71 28.28
N GLN A 45 16.31 25.83 28.93
CA GLN A 45 17.44 26.71 28.56
C GLN A 45 18.81 26.06 28.77
N LEU A 46 18.95 25.22 29.80
CA LEU A 46 20.21 24.52 30.09
C LEU A 46 20.31 23.19 29.33
N LEU A 47 19.21 22.46 29.23
CA LEU A 47 19.22 21.10 28.70
C LEU A 47 19.22 21.07 27.17
N CYS A 48 18.46 21.93 26.49
CA CYS A 48 18.36 21.88 25.03
C CYS A 48 19.69 22.09 24.29
N PRO A 49 20.56 23.05 24.67
CA PRO A 49 21.88 23.20 24.04
C PRO A 49 22.78 21.97 24.21
N ILE A 50 22.62 21.23 25.31
CA ILE A 50 23.37 19.99 25.57
C ILE A 50 22.79 18.86 24.70
N LEU A 51 21.45 18.74 24.63
CA LEU A 51 20.78 17.75 23.79
C LEU A 51 21.05 17.96 22.30
N LEU A 52 21.13 19.20 21.82
CA LEU A 52 21.48 19.50 20.43
C LEU A 52 22.92 19.12 20.07
N LYS A 53 23.83 19.01 21.05
CA LYS A 53 25.18 18.48 20.85
C LYS A 53 25.24 16.95 20.82
N LEU A 54 24.20 16.27 21.33
CA LEU A 54 24.11 14.81 21.32
C LEU A 54 23.53 14.26 20.00
N ILE A 55 22.87 15.13 19.23
CA ILE A 55 22.20 14.79 17.98
C ILE A 55 23.09 15.21 16.79
N PRO A 56 23.07 14.48 15.66
CA PRO A 56 23.81 14.83 14.45
C PRO A 56 23.52 16.26 13.95
N GLU A 57 24.55 16.87 13.35
CA GLU A 57 24.53 18.27 12.92
C GLU A 57 23.40 18.59 11.91
N ASP A 58 23.09 17.66 11.01
CA ASP A 58 21.99 17.79 10.04
C ASP A 58 20.62 17.95 10.72
N ILE A 59 20.33 17.13 11.74
CA ILE A 59 19.06 17.19 12.49
C ILE A 59 19.00 18.45 13.36
N SER A 60 20.13 18.83 13.98
CA SER A 60 20.24 20.05 14.77
C SER A 60 20.04 21.31 13.92
N LEU A 61 20.55 21.32 12.68
CA LEU A 61 20.30 22.39 11.71
C LEU A 61 18.82 22.48 11.32
N GLU A 62 18.16 21.34 11.07
CA GLU A 62 16.73 21.33 10.75
C GLU A 62 15.84 21.81 11.90
N TYR A 63 16.17 21.45 13.13
CA TYR A 63 15.49 21.97 14.32
C TYR A 63 15.61 23.50 14.40
N ASN A 64 16.83 24.02 14.25
CA ASN A 64 17.09 25.45 14.31
C ASN A 64 16.44 26.24 13.15
N ARG A 65 16.24 25.62 11.99
CA ARG A 65 15.49 26.22 10.86
C ARG A 65 13.99 26.37 11.14
N LYS A 66 13.38 25.40 11.84
CA LYS A 66 11.94 25.38 12.12
C LYS A 66 11.56 26.24 13.33
N ARG A 67 12.51 26.49 14.24
CA ARG A 67 12.27 27.30 15.42
C ARG A 67 12.16 28.79 15.09
N LYS A 68 11.27 29.49 15.80
CA LYS A 68 11.19 30.97 15.74
C LYS A 68 12.40 31.56 16.46
N SER A 69 13.16 32.43 15.79
CA SER A 69 14.45 32.97 16.28
C SER A 69 14.43 33.67 17.66
N ASN A 70 13.24 34.00 18.20
CA ASN A 70 13.06 34.71 19.48
C ASN A 70 12.30 33.90 20.56
N SER A 71 12.03 32.60 20.38
CA SER A 71 11.36 31.80 21.43
C SER A 71 12.36 31.24 22.45
N GLU A 72 11.94 31.09 23.72
CA GLU A 72 12.73 30.36 24.73
C GLU A 72 12.90 28.88 24.34
N PHE A 73 13.93 28.20 24.88
CA PHE A 73 14.15 26.79 24.60
C PHE A 73 13.15 25.95 25.41
N ASP A 74 12.17 25.35 24.73
CA ASP A 74 11.28 24.35 25.32
C ASP A 74 11.76 22.93 24.96
N VAL A 75 11.96 22.11 25.99
CA VAL A 75 12.36 20.69 25.82
C VAL A 75 11.24 19.90 25.13
N SER A 76 9.99 20.26 25.40
CA SER A 76 8.81 19.58 24.84
C SER A 76 8.75 19.75 23.32
N GLU A 77 9.12 20.93 22.81
CA GLU A 77 9.22 21.23 21.38
C GLU A 77 10.34 20.40 20.73
N LEU A 78 11.52 20.33 21.35
CA LEU A 78 12.65 19.53 20.86
C LEU A 78 12.32 18.03 20.79
N VAL A 79 11.69 17.47 21.83
CA VAL A 79 11.31 16.05 21.86
C VAL A 79 10.27 15.73 20.79
N ASN A 80 9.27 16.60 20.60
CA ASN A 80 8.26 16.43 19.56
C ASN A 80 8.87 16.51 18.15
N PHE A 81 9.85 17.39 17.94
CA PHE A 81 10.59 17.45 16.68
C PHE A 81 11.36 16.14 16.43
N ILE A 82 12.12 15.64 17.40
CA ILE A 82 12.87 14.39 17.28
C ILE A 82 11.92 13.22 17.00
N LYS A 83 10.78 13.15 17.68
CA LYS A 83 9.74 12.14 17.43
C LYS A 83 9.29 12.13 15.97
N THR A 84 8.94 13.31 15.46
CA THR A 84 8.46 13.48 14.09
C THR A 84 9.54 13.06 13.09
N GLU A 85 10.79 13.44 13.34
CA GLU A 85 11.92 13.08 12.49
C GLU A 85 12.19 11.57 12.47
N VAL A 86 12.14 10.91 13.63
CA VAL A 86 12.27 9.45 13.74
C VAL A 86 11.15 8.75 12.98
N GLU A 87 9.90 9.15 13.19
CA GLU A 87 8.72 8.57 12.51
C GLU A 87 8.82 8.74 10.98
N CYS A 88 9.25 9.92 10.51
CA CYS A 88 9.48 10.17 9.08
C CYS A 88 10.55 9.24 8.50
N ARG A 89 11.68 9.08 9.19
CA ARG A 89 12.77 8.21 8.73
C ARG A 89 12.38 6.72 8.76
N GLU A 90 11.63 6.28 9.76
CA GLU A 90 11.09 4.92 9.86
C GLU A 90 10.11 4.63 8.71
N ASN A 91 9.18 5.55 8.44
CA ASN A 91 8.25 5.45 7.31
C ASN A 91 8.98 5.44 5.96
N THR A 92 10.05 6.23 5.83
CA THR A 92 10.86 6.27 4.61
C THR A 92 11.61 4.94 4.39
N LYS A 93 12.13 4.28 5.44
CA LYS A 93 12.74 2.94 5.31
C LYS A 93 11.74 1.84 4.97
N LEU A 94 10.48 1.95 5.41
CA LEU A 94 9.43 1.03 4.98
C LEU A 94 9.19 1.11 3.46
N LEU A 95 9.37 2.31 2.88
CA LEU A 95 9.28 2.56 1.44
C LEU A 95 10.59 2.20 0.71
N HIS A 96 11.74 2.46 1.34
CA HIS A 96 13.09 2.23 0.81
C HIS A 96 13.77 1.05 1.53
N THR A 97 13.34 -0.16 1.19
CA THR A 97 14.21 -1.34 1.36
C THR A 97 15.24 -1.31 0.22
N PRO A 98 16.56 -1.36 0.48
CA PRO A 98 17.60 -1.19 -0.55
C PRO A 98 17.55 -2.24 -1.68
N ASN A 99 16.81 -3.34 -1.51
CA ASN A 99 16.61 -4.36 -2.54
C ASN A 99 15.41 -4.13 -3.47
N ASN A 100 14.56 -3.12 -3.21
CA ASN A 100 13.34 -2.87 -3.99
C ASN A 100 13.49 -1.79 -5.07
N TYR A 101 14.60 -1.07 -5.09
CA TYR A 101 14.78 0.10 -5.92
C TYR A 101 16.13 0.06 -6.64
N SER A 102 16.09 0.00 -7.97
CA SER A 102 17.25 0.27 -8.82
C SER A 102 17.20 1.73 -9.26
N GLN A 103 18.16 2.55 -8.79
CA GLN A 103 18.26 3.97 -9.16
C GLN A 103 18.54 4.20 -10.66
N GLU A 104 19.16 3.22 -11.33
CA GLU A 104 19.59 3.36 -12.73
C GLU A 104 18.45 3.15 -13.74
N ALA A 105 17.37 2.46 -13.35
CA ALA A 105 16.26 2.12 -14.25
C ALA A 105 14.88 2.65 -13.80
N ASP A 106 14.78 3.28 -12.62
CA ASP A 106 13.52 3.73 -11.97
C ASP A 106 12.39 2.67 -12.01
N GLU A 107 12.78 1.42 -11.74
CA GLU A 107 11.88 0.28 -11.67
C GLU A 107 11.51 -0.06 -10.23
N PHE A 108 10.26 -0.44 -10.02
CA PHE A 108 9.78 -1.06 -8.79
C PHE A 108 9.81 -2.58 -8.94
N LYS A 109 10.50 -3.26 -8.02
CA LYS A 109 10.52 -4.72 -7.89
C LYS A 109 9.95 -5.13 -6.53
N LEU A 110 9.34 -6.31 -6.49
CA LEU A 110 8.84 -6.89 -5.24
C LEU A 110 9.94 -7.68 -4.54
N ASP A 111 10.32 -7.29 -3.33
CA ASP A 111 11.21 -8.11 -2.48
C ASP A 111 10.44 -9.33 -1.96
N LEU A 112 10.74 -10.47 -2.57
CA LEU A 112 10.16 -11.77 -2.22
C LEU A 112 11.16 -12.68 -1.51
N SER A 113 12.36 -12.18 -1.15
CA SER A 113 13.43 -12.99 -0.54
C SER A 113 12.95 -13.73 0.71
N SER A 114 12.36 -12.99 1.67
CA SER A 114 11.80 -13.54 2.90
C SER A 114 10.67 -14.54 2.67
N LEU A 115 9.86 -14.32 1.62
CA LEU A 115 8.77 -15.20 1.24
C LEU A 115 9.33 -16.53 0.71
N ILE A 116 10.28 -16.48 -0.21
CA ILE A 116 10.93 -17.63 -0.83
C ILE A 116 11.63 -18.48 0.23
N ASP A 117 12.35 -17.87 1.18
CA ASP A 117 12.97 -18.59 2.29
C ASP A 117 11.94 -19.29 3.18
N SER A 118 10.79 -18.64 3.41
CA SER A 118 9.70 -19.25 4.18
C SER A 118 9.06 -20.45 3.47
N LEU A 119 9.09 -20.47 2.14
CA LEU A 119 8.52 -21.56 1.33
C LEU A 119 9.36 -22.84 1.39
N LYS A 120 10.68 -22.74 1.60
CA LYS A 120 11.59 -23.91 1.67
C LYS A 120 11.21 -24.90 2.78
N GLN A 121 10.63 -24.42 3.88
CA GLN A 121 10.25 -25.22 5.04
C GLN A 121 8.73 -25.30 5.26
N VAL A 122 7.94 -24.94 4.25
CA VAL A 122 6.50 -24.79 4.44
C VAL A 122 5.80 -26.15 4.46
N LYS A 123 5.03 -26.40 5.53
CA LYS A 123 4.15 -27.57 5.62
C LYS A 123 2.88 -27.34 4.80
N ASN A 124 2.27 -28.40 4.31
CA ASN A 124 1.01 -28.34 3.57
C ASN A 124 -0.19 -28.36 4.54
N THR A 125 -0.34 -27.31 5.35
CA THR A 125 -1.42 -27.16 6.33
C THR A 125 -2.13 -25.82 6.18
N LYS A 126 -3.35 -25.71 6.73
CA LYS A 126 -4.12 -24.46 6.78
C LYS A 126 -3.34 -23.29 7.39
N ARG A 127 -2.66 -23.53 8.52
CA ARG A 127 -1.84 -22.53 9.21
C ARG A 127 -0.73 -21.99 8.30
N SER A 128 -0.06 -22.87 7.58
CA SER A 128 1.01 -22.49 6.65
C SER A 128 0.49 -21.62 5.50
N VAL A 129 -0.61 -22.02 4.85
CA VAL A 129 -1.19 -21.24 3.74
C VAL A 129 -1.57 -19.84 4.20
N LEU A 130 -2.21 -19.72 5.36
CA LEU A 130 -2.59 -18.42 5.91
C LEU A 130 -1.37 -17.57 6.25
N ARG A 131 -0.36 -18.15 6.90
CA ARG A 131 0.89 -17.45 7.24
C ARG A 131 1.58 -16.89 6.01
N ILE A 132 1.68 -17.69 4.94
CA ILE A 132 2.29 -17.25 3.68
C ILE A 132 1.44 -16.20 2.98
N SER A 133 0.10 -16.38 2.93
CA SER A 133 -0.80 -15.41 2.32
C SER A 133 -0.70 -14.03 2.98
N SER A 134 -0.52 -13.96 4.29
CA SER A 134 -0.41 -12.70 5.03
C SER A 134 0.93 -12.00 4.85
N LYS A 135 1.97 -12.69 4.37
CA LYS A 135 3.28 -12.08 4.06
C LYS A 135 3.30 -11.34 2.73
N LEU A 136 2.37 -11.64 1.83
CA LEU A 136 2.26 -10.96 0.55
C LEU A 136 1.54 -9.63 0.72
N PHE A 137 2.31 -8.55 0.64
CA PHE A 137 1.78 -7.20 0.63
C PHE A 137 1.78 -6.65 -0.80
N ASP A 138 0.59 -6.42 -1.34
CA ASP A 138 0.39 -5.89 -2.70
C ASP A 138 -0.56 -4.66 -2.62
N PRO A 139 -0.02 -3.47 -2.33
CA PRO A 139 -0.83 -2.28 -2.06
C PRO A 139 -1.59 -1.79 -3.30
N ILE A 140 -0.94 -1.83 -4.48
CA ILE A 140 -1.52 -1.36 -5.74
C ILE A 140 -2.22 -2.45 -6.54
N GLY A 141 -2.11 -3.72 -6.13
CA GLY A 141 -2.72 -4.85 -6.84
C GLY A 141 -1.91 -5.32 -8.04
N TYR A 142 -0.60 -5.09 -8.07
CA TYR A 142 0.23 -5.45 -9.22
C TYR A 142 0.23 -6.95 -9.48
N ILE A 143 0.33 -7.74 -8.42
CA ILE A 143 0.28 -9.20 -8.46
C ILE A 143 -1.10 -9.71 -8.04
N ALA A 144 -2.17 -8.92 -8.25
CA ALA A 144 -3.53 -9.29 -7.86
C ALA A 144 -3.98 -10.63 -8.45
N VAL A 145 -3.62 -10.91 -9.70
CA VAL A 145 -3.91 -12.18 -10.40
C VAL A 145 -3.25 -13.38 -9.70
N PHE A 146 -2.09 -13.16 -9.09
CA PHE A 146 -1.39 -14.18 -8.31
C PHE A 146 -1.94 -14.29 -6.88
N THR A 147 -2.15 -13.16 -6.20
CA THR A 147 -2.61 -13.13 -4.81
C THR A 147 -4.08 -13.54 -4.65
N ILE A 148 -4.91 -13.39 -5.69
CA ILE A 148 -6.29 -13.86 -5.63
C ILE A 148 -6.38 -15.39 -5.54
N ARG A 149 -5.45 -16.11 -6.18
CA ARG A 149 -5.43 -17.58 -6.19
C ARG A 149 -5.23 -18.18 -4.81
N ILE A 150 -4.31 -17.64 -4.01
CA ILE A 150 -4.11 -18.09 -2.62
C ILE A 150 -5.31 -17.76 -1.74
N LYS A 151 -5.99 -16.63 -1.98
CA LYS A 151 -7.23 -16.29 -1.26
C LYS A 151 -8.37 -17.25 -1.61
N ILE A 152 -8.46 -17.70 -2.85
CA ILE A 152 -9.42 -18.74 -3.24
C ILE A 152 -9.07 -20.09 -2.60
N ILE A 153 -7.78 -20.48 -2.59
CA ILE A 153 -7.34 -21.71 -1.89
C ILE A 153 -7.71 -21.63 -0.40
N LEU A 154 -7.48 -20.48 0.25
CA LEU A 154 -7.89 -20.28 1.63
C LEU A 154 -9.40 -20.46 1.80
N GLN A 155 -10.22 -19.86 0.93
CA GLN A 155 -11.67 -20.05 0.97
C GLN A 155 -12.06 -21.54 0.88
N GLU A 156 -11.48 -22.30 -0.03
CA GLU A 156 -11.74 -23.74 -0.18
C GLU A 156 -11.29 -24.56 1.06
N ILE A 157 -10.18 -24.18 1.70
CA ILE A 157 -9.72 -24.80 2.95
C ILE A 157 -10.74 -24.55 4.09
N TRP A 158 -11.30 -23.34 4.17
CA TRP A 158 -12.31 -23.03 5.17
C TRP A 158 -13.62 -23.78 4.93
N GLU A 159 -14.06 -23.91 3.68
CA GLU A 159 -15.22 -24.72 3.31
C GLU A 159 -15.02 -26.21 3.60
N GLY A 160 -13.79 -26.71 3.42
CA GLY A 160 -13.43 -28.10 3.70
C GLY A 160 -13.33 -28.46 5.19
N GLY A 161 -13.42 -27.48 6.10
CA GLY A 161 -13.44 -27.75 7.54
C GLY A 161 -12.09 -28.18 8.14
N PHE A 162 -10.97 -27.95 7.45
CA PHE A 162 -9.64 -28.38 7.92
C PHE A 162 -9.23 -27.70 9.23
N ASP A 163 -8.59 -28.47 10.11
CA ASP A 163 -7.92 -27.97 11.31
C ASP A 163 -6.60 -27.25 10.98
N TRP A 164 -6.06 -26.50 11.96
CA TRP A 164 -4.91 -25.62 11.74
C TRP A 164 -3.66 -26.33 11.23
N ASP A 165 -3.35 -27.49 11.81
CA ASP A 165 -2.13 -28.26 11.56
C ASP A 165 -2.39 -29.58 10.82
N GLU A 166 -3.63 -29.77 10.35
CA GLU A 166 -4.03 -30.91 9.51
C GLU A 166 -3.43 -30.80 8.10
N GLU A 167 -3.03 -31.95 7.55
CA GLU A 167 -2.52 -31.99 6.17
C GLU A 167 -3.64 -31.75 5.15
N LEU A 168 -3.34 -30.91 4.15
CA LEU A 168 -4.26 -30.63 3.06
C LEU A 168 -4.50 -31.88 2.20
N GLY A 169 -5.77 -32.12 1.86
CA GLY A 169 -6.15 -33.17 0.91
C GLY A 169 -5.51 -32.97 -0.47
N LYS A 170 -5.36 -34.07 -1.22
CA LYS A 170 -4.60 -34.14 -2.49
C LYS A 170 -4.87 -32.98 -3.44
N ASN A 171 -6.14 -32.64 -3.69
CA ASN A 171 -6.51 -31.56 -4.62
C ASN A 171 -6.02 -30.17 -4.16
N LEU A 172 -6.23 -29.82 -2.89
CA LEU A 172 -5.80 -28.53 -2.33
C LEU A 172 -4.28 -28.46 -2.23
N ARG A 173 -3.65 -29.55 -1.82
CA ARG A 173 -2.20 -29.69 -1.78
C ARG A 173 -1.57 -29.42 -3.15
N THR A 174 -2.10 -30.01 -4.23
CA THR A 174 -1.58 -29.76 -5.59
C THR A 174 -1.74 -28.29 -6.01
N LYS A 175 -2.89 -27.66 -5.74
CA LYS A 175 -3.09 -26.22 -6.04
C LYS A 175 -2.10 -25.35 -5.25
N TRP A 176 -1.91 -25.66 -3.98
CA TRP A 176 -0.99 -24.96 -3.08
C TRP A 176 0.47 -25.11 -3.51
N GLU A 177 0.95 -26.33 -3.72
CA GLU A 177 2.32 -26.60 -4.16
C GLU A 177 2.61 -25.97 -5.53
N LYS A 178 1.64 -25.97 -6.45
CA LYS A 178 1.74 -25.24 -7.72
C LYS A 178 1.93 -23.74 -7.49
N TRP A 179 1.10 -23.14 -6.64
CA TRP A 179 1.21 -21.72 -6.30
C TRP A 179 2.57 -21.39 -5.67
N CYS A 180 3.09 -22.23 -4.77
CA CYS A 180 4.41 -22.05 -4.17
C CYS A 180 5.55 -22.06 -5.19
N LYS A 181 5.49 -22.94 -6.19
CA LYS A 181 6.50 -23.01 -7.26
C LYS A 181 6.53 -21.72 -8.08
N GLU A 182 5.35 -21.22 -8.45
CA GLU A 182 5.19 -20.02 -9.29
C GLU A 182 5.62 -18.71 -8.60
N VAL A 183 5.77 -18.68 -7.26
CA VAL A 183 6.31 -17.51 -6.54
C VAL A 183 7.68 -17.08 -7.09
N HIS A 184 8.51 -18.04 -7.51
CA HIS A 184 9.86 -17.74 -8.01
C HIS A 184 9.84 -16.90 -9.29
N SER A 185 8.83 -17.09 -10.15
CA SER A 185 8.66 -16.32 -11.38
C SER A 185 8.28 -14.86 -11.13
N LEU A 186 7.81 -14.51 -9.93
CA LEU A 186 7.45 -13.13 -9.58
C LEU A 186 8.68 -12.26 -9.31
N VAL A 187 9.85 -12.85 -9.04
CA VAL A 187 11.09 -12.11 -8.78
C VAL A 187 11.55 -11.33 -10.02
N GLU A 188 11.21 -11.83 -11.20
CA GLU A 188 11.56 -11.22 -12.49
C GLU A 188 10.59 -10.08 -12.87
N LEU A 189 9.47 -9.93 -12.17
CA LEU A 189 8.50 -8.88 -12.48
C LEU A 189 9.00 -7.52 -11.98
N SER A 190 9.11 -6.57 -12.90
CA SER A 190 9.33 -5.15 -12.60
C SER A 190 8.24 -4.29 -13.22
N ILE A 191 8.04 -3.11 -12.63
CA ILE A 191 7.16 -2.06 -13.18
C ILE A 191 7.98 -0.79 -13.30
N GLN A 192 7.81 -0.06 -14.40
CA GLN A 192 8.28 1.31 -14.49
C GLN A 192 7.49 2.20 -13.52
N ARG A 193 8.20 2.92 -12.64
CA ARG A 193 7.55 3.83 -11.69
C ARG A 193 6.99 5.07 -12.36
N TYR A 194 7.67 5.54 -13.40
CA TYR A 194 7.24 6.68 -14.19
C TYR A 194 6.30 6.20 -15.31
N TYR A 195 5.09 6.77 -15.35
CA TYR A 195 4.05 6.37 -16.31
C TYR A 195 4.23 6.95 -17.70
N PHE A 196 5.07 7.94 -17.89
CA PHE A 196 5.27 8.60 -19.17
C PHE A 196 6.68 8.27 -19.65
N LYS A 197 6.94 8.22 -20.96
CA LYS A 197 8.31 8.00 -21.42
C LYS A 197 9.07 9.32 -21.34
N ALA A 198 10.30 9.29 -20.81
CA ALA A 198 11.12 10.48 -20.58
C ALA A 198 11.81 11.01 -21.86
N ASP A 199 11.70 10.31 -22.99
CA ASP A 199 12.48 10.59 -24.20
C ASP A 199 11.99 11.82 -25.00
N GLU A 200 10.91 12.45 -24.59
CA GLU A 200 10.31 13.56 -25.33
C GLU A 200 10.07 14.76 -24.41
N ALA A 201 11.16 15.31 -23.88
CA ALA A 201 11.16 16.60 -23.18
C ALA A 201 10.61 17.79 -24.01
N ASN A 202 10.25 17.54 -25.28
CA ASN A 202 9.69 18.50 -26.24
C ASN A 202 8.35 18.06 -26.85
N GLU A 203 7.76 16.91 -26.48
CA GLU A 203 6.39 16.60 -26.89
C GLU A 203 5.40 17.15 -25.86
N GLU A 204 4.49 18.02 -26.31
CA GLU A 204 3.34 18.40 -25.51
C GLU A 204 2.53 17.13 -25.19
N PHE A 205 2.45 16.77 -23.90
CA PHE A 205 1.61 15.67 -23.46
C PHE A 205 0.14 16.01 -23.74
N ASN A 206 -0.35 15.51 -24.88
CA ASN A 206 -1.75 15.55 -25.24
C ASN A 206 -2.51 14.62 -24.29
N GLU A 207 -3.18 15.22 -23.30
CA GLU A 207 -4.20 14.64 -22.41
C GLU A 207 -4.14 13.12 -22.16
N TYR A 208 -3.79 12.71 -20.94
CA TYR A 208 -3.87 11.30 -20.54
C TYR A 208 -5.27 10.92 -20.02
N GLN A 209 -5.65 9.67 -20.25
CA GLN A 209 -6.95 9.08 -19.95
C GLN A 209 -6.79 7.88 -19.01
N ILE A 210 -7.68 7.75 -18.03
CA ILE A 210 -7.78 6.52 -17.22
C ILE A 210 -8.69 5.53 -17.93
N VAL A 211 -8.19 4.31 -18.17
CA VAL A 211 -8.97 3.22 -18.75
C VAL A 211 -9.09 2.10 -17.72
N ILE A 212 -10.31 1.67 -17.41
CA ILE A 212 -10.57 0.60 -16.43
C ILE A 212 -11.33 -0.54 -17.09
N PHE A 213 -10.85 -1.76 -16.90
CA PHE A 213 -11.53 -2.97 -17.29
C PHE A 213 -12.06 -3.68 -16.05
N CYS A 214 -13.33 -4.07 -16.07
CA CYS A 214 -13.99 -4.82 -15.01
C CYS A 214 -14.37 -6.19 -15.54
N ASP A 215 -14.11 -7.22 -14.75
CA ASP A 215 -14.40 -8.60 -15.13
C ASP A 215 -14.79 -9.44 -13.91
N ALA A 216 -15.61 -10.45 -14.14
CA ALA A 216 -16.04 -11.39 -13.13
C ALA A 216 -16.06 -12.85 -13.61
N SER A 217 -15.68 -13.72 -12.70
CA SER A 217 -15.84 -15.17 -12.81
C SER A 217 -16.60 -15.70 -11.59
N GLU A 218 -16.99 -16.97 -11.64
CA GLU A 218 -17.66 -17.63 -10.51
C GLU A 218 -16.81 -17.68 -9.23
N ARG A 219 -15.49 -17.53 -9.34
CA ARG A 219 -14.54 -17.66 -8.21
C ARG A 219 -13.98 -16.33 -7.74
N ALA A 220 -13.89 -15.34 -8.61
CA ALA A 220 -13.37 -14.02 -8.28
C ALA A 220 -13.87 -12.95 -9.25
N TYR A 221 -13.87 -11.71 -8.80
CA TYR A 221 -14.25 -10.54 -9.59
C TYR A 221 -13.33 -9.36 -9.27
N GLY A 222 -13.15 -8.45 -10.21
CA GLY A 222 -12.23 -7.34 -10.01
C GLY A 222 -12.24 -6.30 -11.11
N ALA A 223 -11.39 -5.30 -10.93
CA ALA A 223 -11.15 -4.27 -11.93
C ALA A 223 -9.67 -3.90 -11.97
N ILE A 224 -9.17 -3.63 -13.17
CA ILE A 224 -7.80 -3.19 -13.44
C ILE A 224 -7.84 -1.82 -14.14
N ALA A 225 -6.96 -0.92 -13.71
CA ALA A 225 -6.84 0.42 -14.23
C ALA A 225 -5.49 0.63 -14.92
N TYR A 226 -5.55 1.32 -16.06
CA TYR A 226 -4.43 1.74 -16.86
C TYR A 226 -4.49 3.26 -17.10
N ILE A 227 -3.34 3.89 -17.27
CA ILE A 227 -3.22 5.21 -17.89
C ILE A 227 -2.91 4.98 -19.36
N ARG A 228 -3.69 5.63 -20.21
CA ARG A 228 -3.48 5.71 -21.65
C ARG A 228 -3.15 7.15 -22.01
N TYR A 229 -2.09 7.36 -22.78
CA TYR A 229 -1.76 8.69 -23.32
C TYR A 229 -1.33 8.56 -24.77
N LYS A 230 -1.39 9.67 -25.49
CA LYS A 230 -1.04 9.75 -26.90
C LYS A 230 0.20 10.62 -27.08
N THR A 231 1.21 10.11 -27.77
CA THR A 231 2.34 10.87 -28.29
C THR A 231 2.07 11.24 -29.76
N ASN A 232 2.94 12.01 -30.39
CA ASN A 232 2.78 12.34 -31.81
C ASN A 232 2.79 11.09 -32.71
N SER A 233 3.46 10.03 -32.26
CA SER A 233 3.65 8.78 -32.99
C SER A 233 2.63 7.69 -32.63
N ASP A 234 2.33 7.49 -31.34
CA ASP A 234 1.63 6.28 -30.88
C ASP A 234 0.74 6.47 -29.64
N PHE A 235 -0.03 5.43 -29.30
CA PHE A 235 -0.70 5.32 -28.00
C PHE A 235 0.12 4.45 -27.06
N HIS A 236 0.32 4.95 -25.85
CA HIS A 236 0.97 4.21 -24.77
C HIS A 236 -0.02 3.87 -23.67
N VAL A 237 0.14 2.71 -23.08
CA VAL A 237 -0.72 2.20 -22.01
C VAL A 237 0.15 1.63 -20.90
N ASN A 238 -0.01 2.16 -19.68
CA ASN A 238 0.75 1.73 -18.51
C ASN A 238 -0.20 1.32 -17.37
N PHE A 239 0.16 0.22 -16.70
CA PHE A 239 -0.57 -0.28 -15.53
C PHE A 239 -0.57 0.75 -14.40
N VAL A 240 -1.69 0.91 -13.70
CA VAL A 240 -1.77 1.80 -12.53
C VAL A 240 -2.10 1.04 -11.27
N SER A 241 -3.22 0.32 -11.26
CA SER A 241 -3.69 -0.40 -10.07
C SER A 241 -4.75 -1.43 -10.42
N THR A 242 -4.82 -2.49 -9.62
CA THR A 242 -5.90 -3.49 -9.69
C THR A 242 -6.56 -3.66 -8.34
N LYS A 243 -7.86 -3.96 -8.36
CA LYS A 243 -8.53 -4.58 -7.22
C LYS A 243 -9.27 -5.84 -7.62
N ALA A 244 -8.90 -6.94 -6.96
CA ALA A 244 -9.60 -8.22 -7.07
C ALA A 244 -10.18 -8.65 -5.71
N ARG A 245 -11.31 -9.35 -5.75
CA ARG A 245 -11.98 -9.96 -4.60
C ARG A 245 -12.43 -11.38 -4.93
N VAL A 246 -12.38 -12.25 -3.93
CA VAL A 246 -12.90 -13.62 -4.05
C VAL A 246 -14.43 -13.54 -4.09
N ALA A 247 -15.05 -14.35 -4.93
CA ALA A 247 -16.50 -14.45 -4.99
C ALA A 247 -17.07 -14.89 -3.63
N PRO A 248 -18.23 -14.35 -3.20
CA PRO A 248 -18.84 -14.77 -1.95
C PRO A 248 -19.22 -16.26 -1.97
N LEU A 249 -19.11 -16.93 -0.82
CA LEU A 249 -19.54 -18.33 -0.64
C LEU A 249 -21.01 -18.53 -1.02
N LYS A 250 -21.85 -17.54 -0.70
CA LYS A 250 -23.24 -17.52 -1.18
C LYS A 250 -23.23 -17.32 -2.68
N LYS A 251 -23.59 -18.38 -3.42
CA LYS A 251 -23.65 -18.37 -4.89
C LYS A 251 -24.43 -17.16 -5.41
N LEU A 252 -23.75 -16.36 -6.22
CA LEU A 252 -24.32 -15.26 -6.98
C LEU A 252 -24.29 -15.61 -8.46
N SER A 253 -25.29 -15.15 -9.19
CA SER A 253 -25.30 -15.25 -10.65
C SER A 253 -24.16 -14.41 -11.25
N LEU A 254 -23.59 -14.84 -12.37
CA LEU A 254 -22.54 -14.11 -13.07
C LEU A 254 -22.87 -12.61 -13.28
N PRO A 255 -24.09 -12.19 -13.70
CA PRO A 255 -24.43 -10.77 -13.81
C PRO A 255 -24.30 -9.96 -12.52
N ARG A 256 -24.53 -10.59 -11.35
CA ARG A 256 -24.36 -9.93 -10.05
C ARG A 256 -22.90 -9.79 -9.68
N LEU A 257 -22.05 -10.73 -10.10
CA LEU A 257 -20.60 -10.63 -9.90
C LEU A 257 -20.01 -9.57 -10.82
N GLU A 258 -20.48 -9.46 -12.07
CA GLU A 258 -20.14 -8.37 -13.00
C GLU A 258 -20.52 -6.99 -12.44
N LEU A 259 -21.74 -6.87 -11.88
CA LEU A 259 -22.15 -5.64 -11.20
C LEU A 259 -21.20 -5.28 -10.03
N LEU A 260 -20.72 -6.29 -9.30
CA LEU A 260 -19.76 -6.08 -8.21
C LEU A 260 -18.36 -5.73 -8.72
N ALA A 261 -17.89 -6.33 -9.81
CA ALA A 261 -16.65 -5.98 -10.48
C ALA A 261 -16.66 -4.51 -10.91
N THR A 262 -17.74 -4.12 -11.58
CA THR A 262 -17.94 -2.75 -12.06
C THR A 262 -18.03 -1.75 -10.91
N LEU A 263 -18.67 -2.12 -9.79
CA LEU A 263 -18.70 -1.28 -8.59
C LEU A 263 -17.30 -1.08 -7.98
N ILE A 264 -16.45 -2.12 -7.99
CA ILE A 264 -15.04 -1.99 -7.58
C ILE A 264 -14.31 -1.04 -8.53
N GLY A 265 -14.50 -1.19 -9.84
CA GLY A 265 -13.92 -0.31 -10.85
C GLY A 265 -14.32 1.15 -10.65
N SER A 266 -15.59 1.43 -10.34
CA SER A 266 -16.08 2.80 -10.08
C SER A 266 -15.43 3.42 -8.84
N ARG A 267 -15.18 2.62 -7.81
CA ARG A 267 -14.49 3.10 -6.60
C ARG A 267 -13.01 3.32 -6.85
N LEU A 268 -12.38 2.41 -7.59
CA LEU A 268 -10.99 2.56 -8.01
C LEU A 268 -10.82 3.86 -8.82
N LEU A 269 -11.72 4.11 -9.77
CA LEU A 269 -11.74 5.35 -10.54
C LEU A 269 -11.82 6.59 -9.65
N GLU A 270 -12.71 6.59 -8.67
CA GLU A 270 -12.86 7.73 -7.75
C GLU A 270 -11.54 8.03 -7.01
N THR A 271 -10.83 7.00 -6.56
CA THR A 271 -9.52 7.14 -5.95
C THR A 271 -8.50 7.70 -6.93
N LEU A 272 -8.40 7.12 -8.13
CA LEU A 272 -7.41 7.53 -9.13
C LEU A 272 -7.64 8.96 -9.62
N ARG A 273 -8.90 9.38 -9.78
CA ARG A 273 -9.24 10.77 -10.12
C ARG A 273 -8.72 11.78 -9.09
N LYS A 274 -8.81 11.45 -7.80
CA LYS A 274 -8.28 12.31 -6.72
C LYS A 274 -6.76 12.37 -6.75
N VAL A 275 -6.10 11.24 -7.00
CA VAL A 275 -4.62 11.14 -7.05
C VAL A 275 -4.05 11.87 -8.27
N PHE A 276 -4.59 11.61 -9.46
CA PHE A 276 -4.12 12.20 -10.72
C PHE A 276 -4.78 13.55 -11.05
N LYS A 277 -5.72 14.03 -10.22
CA LYS A 277 -6.48 15.27 -10.46
C LYS A 277 -7.22 15.29 -11.81
N ILE A 278 -7.71 14.14 -12.26
CA ILE A 278 -8.48 14.02 -13.51
C ILE A 278 -9.96 14.32 -13.25
N THR A 279 -10.52 15.20 -14.07
CA THR A 279 -11.95 15.52 -14.06
C THR A 279 -12.73 14.52 -14.92
N ASN A 280 -12.63 14.55 -16.25
CA ASN A 280 -13.56 13.79 -17.09
C ASN A 280 -12.89 12.86 -18.12
N ASN A 281 -11.56 12.74 -18.12
CA ASN A 281 -10.87 11.89 -19.09
C ASN A 281 -10.71 10.45 -18.56
N TYR A 282 -11.80 9.69 -18.58
CA TYR A 282 -11.80 8.28 -18.19
C TYR A 282 -12.82 7.43 -18.95
N ILE A 283 -12.54 6.14 -19.09
CA ILE A 283 -13.43 5.14 -19.70
C ILE A 283 -13.42 3.87 -18.85
N MET A 284 -14.59 3.30 -18.60
CA MET A 284 -14.73 2.00 -17.96
C MET A 284 -15.36 0.99 -18.93
N PHE A 285 -14.89 -0.25 -18.90
CA PHE A 285 -15.39 -1.38 -19.68
C PHE A 285 -15.89 -2.50 -18.76
N SER A 286 -16.99 -3.16 -19.14
CA SER A 286 -17.53 -4.39 -18.52
C SER A 286 -18.06 -5.32 -19.60
N ASP A 287 -17.99 -6.63 -19.38
CA ASP A 287 -18.22 -7.64 -20.43
C ASP A 287 -19.69 -8.08 -20.51
N LEU A 288 -20.57 -7.56 -19.64
CA LEU A 288 -21.96 -8.01 -19.56
C LEU A 288 -23.01 -6.91 -19.71
N THR A 289 -23.76 -7.00 -20.83
CA THR A 289 -24.87 -6.08 -21.17
C THR A 289 -25.94 -6.00 -20.09
N VAL A 290 -26.23 -7.10 -19.38
CA VAL A 290 -27.20 -7.12 -18.29
C VAL A 290 -26.75 -6.22 -17.14
N ALA A 291 -25.47 -6.28 -16.75
CA ALA A 291 -24.95 -5.41 -15.69
C ALA A 291 -25.00 -3.93 -16.12
N LEU A 292 -24.67 -3.63 -17.39
CA LEU A 292 -24.79 -2.28 -17.96
C LEU A 292 -26.24 -1.79 -17.96
N SER A 293 -27.20 -2.65 -18.31
CA SER A 293 -28.63 -2.31 -18.31
C SER A 293 -29.14 -1.95 -16.91
N TRP A 294 -28.66 -2.65 -15.88
CA TRP A 294 -29.01 -2.35 -14.50
C TRP A 294 -28.44 -1.02 -14.04
N ILE A 295 -27.19 -0.72 -14.41
CA ILE A 295 -26.51 0.52 -14.06
C ILE A 295 -27.16 1.72 -14.75
N ARG A 296 -27.56 1.57 -16.02
CA ARG A 296 -28.23 2.64 -16.79
C ARG A 296 -29.72 2.80 -16.45
N GLY A 297 -30.35 1.77 -15.89
CA GLY A 297 -31.77 1.77 -15.53
C GLY A 297 -32.08 2.46 -14.20
N TYR A 298 -33.37 2.68 -13.93
CA TYR A 298 -33.82 3.30 -12.67
C TYR A 298 -33.70 2.33 -11.50
N ALA A 299 -32.83 2.64 -10.53
CA ALA A 299 -32.44 1.72 -9.45
C ALA A 299 -33.63 1.07 -8.71
N LYS A 300 -34.71 1.84 -8.43
CA LYS A 300 -35.86 1.34 -7.66
C LYS A 300 -36.70 0.29 -8.39
N GLN A 301 -36.52 0.11 -9.70
CA GLN A 301 -37.18 -0.98 -10.44
C GLN A 301 -36.53 -2.34 -10.17
N TRP A 302 -35.30 -2.36 -9.65
CA TRP A 302 -34.55 -3.58 -9.45
C TRP A 302 -34.79 -4.20 -8.07
N LYS A 303 -34.60 -5.51 -7.97
CA LYS A 303 -34.61 -6.22 -6.68
C LYS A 303 -33.55 -5.62 -5.73
N PRO A 304 -33.76 -5.68 -4.40
CA PRO A 304 -32.93 -4.96 -3.41
C PRO A 304 -31.42 -5.14 -3.57
N PHE A 305 -30.94 -6.34 -3.93
CA PHE A 305 -29.52 -6.57 -4.16
C PHE A 305 -28.93 -5.65 -5.24
N VAL A 306 -29.60 -5.55 -6.38
CA VAL A 306 -29.14 -4.76 -7.54
C VAL A 306 -29.40 -3.29 -7.27
N SER A 307 -30.61 -2.93 -6.84
CA SER A 307 -31.00 -1.54 -6.52
C SER A 307 -29.98 -0.88 -5.58
N ASN A 308 -29.68 -1.52 -4.45
CA ASN A 308 -28.79 -0.95 -3.44
C ASN A 308 -27.34 -0.79 -3.93
N ARG A 309 -26.92 -1.55 -4.95
CA ARG A 309 -25.57 -1.47 -5.52
C ARG A 309 -25.49 -0.45 -6.63
N VAL A 310 -26.52 -0.34 -7.46
CA VAL A 310 -26.64 0.69 -8.51
C VAL A 310 -26.62 2.08 -7.87
N LEU A 311 -27.29 2.28 -6.73
CA LEU A 311 -27.27 3.54 -5.99
C LEU A 311 -25.88 3.96 -5.47
N LEU A 312 -24.91 3.05 -5.41
CA LEU A 312 -23.55 3.36 -4.99
C LEU A 312 -22.65 3.83 -6.14
N PHE A 313 -23.11 3.77 -7.38
CA PHE A 313 -22.35 4.25 -8.52
C PHE A 313 -22.37 5.78 -8.55
N VAL A 314 -21.18 6.36 -8.67
CA VAL A 314 -20.98 7.80 -8.78
C VAL A 314 -20.81 8.22 -10.25
N PHE A 315 -20.48 7.25 -11.14
CA PHE A 315 -20.12 7.51 -12.53
C PHE A 315 -20.79 6.52 -13.50
N TYR A 316 -21.14 7.00 -14.68
CA TYR A 316 -21.94 6.25 -15.68
C TYR A 316 -21.25 6.08 -17.04
N CYS A 317 -20.00 6.51 -17.21
CA CYS A 317 -19.22 6.30 -18.44
C CYS A 317 -18.68 4.86 -18.52
N ILE A 318 -19.60 3.90 -18.59
CA ILE A 318 -19.31 2.46 -18.64
C ILE A 318 -19.83 1.92 -19.97
N TYR A 319 -18.92 1.30 -20.72
CA TYR A 319 -19.15 0.71 -22.04
C TYR A 319 -19.05 -0.81 -21.98
N LEU A 320 -19.65 -1.46 -22.97
CA LEU A 320 -19.41 -2.87 -23.22
C LEU A 320 -18.00 -3.00 -23.82
N LYS A 321 -17.21 -3.97 -23.35
CA LYS A 321 -15.86 -4.24 -23.85
C LYS A 321 -15.86 -4.75 -25.30
#